data_AF-A0A1Q9NDC7-F1
#
_entry.id   AF-A0A1Q9NDC7-F1
#
_cell.length_a   1.000
_cell.length_b   1.000
_cell.length_c   1.000
_cell.angle_alpha   90.00
_cell.angle_beta   90.00
_cell.angle_gamma   90.00
#
_symmetry.space_group_name_H-M   'P 1'
#
loop_
_entity.id
_entity.type
_entity.pdbx_description
1 polymer ?
#
loop_
_entity_poly.entity_id
_entity_poly.type
_entity_poly.pdbx_seq_one_letter_code
_entity_poly.pdbx_strand_id
1 'polypeptide(L)'
;MPSRKYEIERKLGEGLVLVKQLEDQLQANKEIVANIRITIQNTTKEKQIRKYEEEAQKAEAVLMEVQAQLQQSELKLNQLKREQNEHIVYPTCPSCKNSGNIFVFQAVTTETTINEHQLSENIPTTGTGIVYCIKCGHIIGTTIREKQK
;
A
#
# COMPACT_ATOMS: atom_id res chain seq x y z
N MET A 1 45.14 -47.77 71.53
CA MET A 1 44.56 -46.47 71.10
C MET A 1 45.07 -46.17 69.71
N PRO A 2 44.20 -45.88 68.71
CA PRO A 2 44.67 -45.37 67.43
C PRO A 2 45.47 -44.09 67.70
N SER A 3 46.72 -44.01 67.22
CA SER A 3 47.54 -42.83 67.44
C SER A 3 46.90 -41.63 66.74
N ARG A 4 46.86 -40.46 67.40
CA ARG A 4 46.35 -39.17 66.89
C ARG A 4 46.71 -38.88 65.42
N LYS A 5 47.86 -39.37 64.96
CA LYS A 5 48.31 -39.34 63.56
C LYS A 5 47.31 -39.97 62.57
N TYR A 6 46.84 -41.19 62.82
CA TYR A 6 45.89 -41.91 61.94
C TYR A 6 44.54 -41.19 61.84
N GLU A 7 44.10 -40.56 62.93
CA GLU A 7 42.83 -39.82 62.94
C GLU A 7 42.92 -38.54 62.11
N ILE A 8 44.08 -37.87 62.10
CA ILE A 8 44.37 -36.72 61.25
C ILE A 8 44.43 -37.15 59.78
N GLU A 9 45.13 -38.24 59.46
CA GLU A 9 45.22 -38.76 58.09
C GLU A 9 43.84 -39.16 57.53
N ARG A 10 42.98 -39.77 58.35
CA ARG A 10 41.59 -40.08 57.98
C ARG A 10 40.79 -38.81 57.66
N LYS A 11 40.83 -37.81 58.55
CA LYS A 11 40.10 -36.54 58.36
C LYS A 11 40.61 -35.76 57.14
N LEU A 12 41.91 -35.82 56.84
CA LEU A 12 42.49 -35.26 55.62
C LEU A 12 41.99 -35.99 54.37
N GLY A 13 41.93 -37.32 54.40
CA GLY A 13 41.36 -38.12 53.31
C GLY A 13 39.88 -37.80 53.06
N GLU A 14 39.07 -37.71 54.12
CA GLU A 14 37.66 -37.30 54.04
C GLU A 14 37.51 -35.88 53.48
N GLY A 15 38.37 -34.95 53.91
CA GLY A 15 38.41 -33.58 53.39
C GLY A 15 38.76 -33.51 51.91
N LEU A 16 39.74 -34.30 51.44
CA LEU A 16 40.13 -34.36 50.03
C LEU A 16 39.01 -34.90 49.14
N VAL A 17 38.29 -35.93 49.60
CA VAL A 17 37.13 -36.47 48.86
C VAL A 17 36.03 -35.42 48.75
N LEU A 18 35.73 -34.71 49.83
CA LEU A 18 34.73 -33.65 49.84
C LEU A 18 35.11 -32.49 48.91
N VAL A 19 36.37 -32.05 48.93
CA VAL A 19 36.87 -31.00 48.02
C VAL A 19 36.67 -31.41 46.57
N LYS A 20 37.05 -32.63 46.20
CA LYS A 20 36.87 -33.12 44.83
C LYS A 20 35.40 -33.16 44.41
N GLN A 21 34.51 -33.63 45.29
CA GLN A 21 33.06 -33.62 45.02
C GLN A 21 32.50 -32.20 44.81
N LEU A 22 32.99 -31.23 45.59
CA LEU A 22 32.59 -29.83 45.45
C LEU A 22 33.15 -29.20 44.18
N GLU A 23 34.36 -29.55 43.76
CA GLU A 23 34.95 -29.12 42.48
C GLU A 23 34.16 -29.66 41.29
N ASP A 24 33.79 -30.94 41.31
CA ASP A 24 32.96 -31.57 40.28
C ASP A 24 31.57 -30.91 40.20
N GLN A 25 30.94 -30.63 41.36
CA GLN A 25 29.67 -29.90 41.42
C GLN A 25 29.79 -28.47 40.91
N LEU A 26 30.88 -27.77 41.25
CA LEU A 26 31.13 -26.41 40.78
C LEU A 26 31.28 -26.37 39.26
N GLN A 27 31.99 -27.35 38.68
CA GLN A 27 32.18 -27.46 37.25
C GLN A 27 30.84 -27.73 36.52
N ALA A 28 30.04 -28.67 37.02
CA ALA A 28 28.70 -28.93 36.48
C ALA A 28 27.79 -27.69 36.55
N ASN A 29 27.82 -26.94 37.65
CA ASN A 29 27.03 -25.72 37.80
C ASN A 29 27.48 -24.61 36.84
N LYS A 30 28.79 -24.47 36.57
CA LYS A 30 29.30 -23.52 35.58
C LYS A 30 28.77 -23.82 34.17
N GLU A 31 28.71 -25.10 33.80
CA GLU A 31 28.18 -25.54 32.50
C GLU A 31 26.69 -25.26 32.37
N ILE A 32 25.91 -25.50 33.43
CA ILE A 32 24.48 -25.17 33.48
C ILE A 32 24.26 -23.65 33.28
N VAL A 33 25.03 -22.81 33.98
CA VAL A 33 24.93 -21.35 33.84
C VAL A 33 25.30 -20.88 32.43
N ALA A 34 26.34 -21.46 31.82
CA ALA A 34 26.72 -21.16 30.45
C ALA A 34 25.61 -21.50 29.45
N ASN A 35 24.99 -22.68 29.60
CA ASN A 35 23.89 -23.13 28.74
C ASN A 35 22.63 -22.25 28.90
N ILE A 36 22.29 -21.84 30.13
CA ILE A 36 21.19 -20.89 30.37
C ILE A 36 21.49 -19.55 29.70
N ARG A 37 22.73 -19.05 29.80
CA ARG A 37 23.13 -17.78 29.18
C ARG A 37 23.03 -17.83 27.66
N ILE A 38 23.48 -18.92 27.04
CA ILE A 38 23.35 -19.17 25.60
C ILE A 38 21.87 -19.26 25.22
N THR A 39 21.04 -19.93 26.02
CA THR A 39 19.60 -20.05 25.78
C THR A 39 18.89 -18.70 25.85
N ILE A 40 19.25 -17.85 26.81
CA ILE A 40 18.73 -16.48 26.92
C ILE A 40 19.14 -15.63 25.71
N GLN A 41 20.40 -15.71 25.27
CA GLN A 41 20.86 -15.01 24.06
C GLN A 41 20.18 -15.54 22.79
N ASN A 42 19.86 -16.83 22.75
CA ASN A 42 19.18 -17.46 21.62
C ASN A 42 17.66 -17.38 21.69
N THR A 43 17.08 -16.96 22.83
CA THR A 43 15.62 -16.86 22.94
C THR A 43 15.10 -15.81 21.95
N THR A 44 14.14 -16.27 21.16
CA THR A 44 13.50 -15.70 19.98
C THR A 44 13.04 -14.25 20.07
N LYS A 45 12.98 -13.64 21.25
CA LYS A 45 12.46 -12.29 21.46
C LYS A 45 13.31 -11.23 20.74
N GLU A 46 14.64 -11.24 20.85
CA GLU A 46 15.47 -10.24 20.16
C GLU A 46 15.44 -10.41 18.63
N LYS A 47 15.47 -11.66 18.14
CA LYS A 47 15.33 -11.94 16.69
C LYS A 47 13.94 -11.57 16.16
N GLN A 48 12.88 -11.81 16.94
CA GLN A 48 11.52 -11.41 16.58
C GLN A 48 11.36 -9.89 16.62
N ILE A 49 11.91 -9.22 17.64
CA ILE A 49 11.90 -7.75 17.74
C ILE A 49 12.59 -7.14 16.51
N ARG A 50 13.80 -7.60 16.16
CA ARG A 50 14.49 -7.11 14.95
C ARG A 50 13.70 -7.35 13.67
N LYS A 51 13.08 -8.51 13.51
CA LYS A 51 12.21 -8.78 12.35
C LYS A 51 11.01 -7.83 12.31
N TYR A 52 10.36 -7.59 13.44
CA TYR A 52 9.23 -6.66 13.51
C TYR A 52 9.67 -5.21 13.28
N GLU A 53 10.85 -4.81 13.74
CA GLU A 53 11.44 -3.50 13.45
C GLU A 53 11.74 -3.33 11.95
N GLU A 54 12.32 -4.35 11.30
CA GLU A 54 12.55 -4.35 9.85
C GLU A 54 11.25 -4.30 9.05
N GLU A 55 10.21 -5.03 9.48
CA GLU A 55 8.89 -5.00 8.85
C GLU A 55 8.20 -3.65 9.05
N ALA A 56 8.31 -3.04 10.24
CA ALA A 56 7.78 -1.71 10.53
C ALA A 56 8.45 -0.64 9.66
N GLN A 57 9.79 -0.67 9.52
CA GLN A 57 10.52 0.27 8.65
C GLN A 57 10.10 0.14 7.18
N LYS A 58 9.89 -1.09 6.69
CA LYS A 58 9.37 -1.31 5.33
C LYS A 58 7.96 -0.75 5.17
N ALA A 59 7.09 -0.95 6.15
CA ALA A 59 5.73 -0.40 6.12
C ALA A 59 5.71 1.13 6.15
N GLU A 60 6.58 1.76 6.94
CA GLU A 60 6.74 3.22 6.97
C GLU A 60 7.23 3.77 5.62
N ALA A 61 8.19 3.11 4.98
CA ALA A 61 8.67 3.50 3.66
C ALA A 61 7.55 3.46 2.60
N VAL A 62 6.74 2.40 2.60
CA VAL A 62 5.58 2.27 1.69
C VAL A 62 4.55 3.36 1.98
N LEU A 63 4.27 3.66 3.26
CA LEU A 63 3.32 4.70 3.63
C LEU A 63 3.75 6.08 3.13
N MET A 64 5.03 6.43 3.27
CA MET A 64 5.58 7.69 2.75
C MET A 64 5.46 7.78 1.22
N GLU A 65 5.73 6.69 0.50
CA GLU A 65 5.60 6.65 -0.96
C GLU A 65 4.15 6.86 -1.40
N VAL A 66 3.20 6.15 -0.79
CA VAL A 66 1.77 6.29 -1.08
C VAL A 66 1.29 7.71 -0.78
N GLN A 67 1.76 8.31 0.31
CA GLN A 67 1.39 9.68 0.68
C GLN A 67 1.91 10.70 -0.35
N ALA A 68 3.13 10.53 -0.87
CA ALA A 68 3.65 11.38 -1.93
C ALA A 68 2.85 11.25 -3.24
N GLN A 69 2.50 10.02 -3.62
CA GLN A 69 1.66 9.76 -4.80
C GLN A 69 0.25 10.38 -4.67
N LEU A 70 -0.33 10.34 -3.46
CA LEU A 70 -1.62 10.96 -3.17
C LEU A 70 -1.55 12.48 -3.35
N GLN A 71 -0.55 13.14 -2.76
CA GLN A 71 -0.36 14.59 -2.91
C GLN A 71 -0.18 15.01 -4.37
N GLN A 72 0.61 14.26 -5.14
CA GLN A 72 0.78 14.52 -6.57
C GLN A 72 -0.53 14.38 -7.35
N SER A 73 -1.32 13.37 -7.02
CA SER A 73 -2.63 13.12 -7.65
C SER A 73 -3.65 14.21 -7.31
N GLU A 74 -3.66 14.68 -6.06
CA GLU A 74 -4.50 15.80 -5.63
C GLU A 74 -4.14 17.11 -6.35
N LEU A 75 -2.85 17.40 -6.52
CA LEU A 75 -2.39 18.56 -7.29
C LEU A 75 -2.86 18.47 -8.74
N LYS A 76 -2.70 17.31 -9.38
CA LYS A 76 -3.15 17.10 -10.77
C LYS A 76 -4.66 17.23 -10.91
N LEU A 77 -5.43 16.70 -9.96
CA LEU A 77 -6.89 16.84 -9.96
C LEU A 77 -7.32 18.31 -9.84
N ASN A 78 -6.67 19.06 -8.95
CA ASN A 78 -6.96 20.48 -8.77
C ASN A 78 -6.60 21.31 -10.01
N GLN A 79 -5.50 20.96 -10.70
CA GLN A 79 -5.16 21.57 -11.98
C GLN A 79 -6.25 21.32 -13.02
N LEU A 80 -6.69 20.07 -13.20
CA LEU A 80 -7.77 19.73 -14.14
C LEU A 80 -9.09 20.44 -13.81
N LYS A 81 -9.42 20.58 -12.52
CA LYS A 81 -10.60 21.36 -12.10
C LYS A 81 -10.48 22.84 -12.46
N ARG A 82 -9.30 23.44 -12.31
CA ARG A 82 -9.06 24.82 -12.73
C ARG A 82 -9.18 24.97 -14.24
N GLU A 83 -8.52 24.10 -15.01
CA GLU A 83 -8.61 24.08 -16.47
C GLU A 83 -10.06 23.93 -16.95
N GLN A 84 -10.85 23.06 -16.31
CA GLN A 84 -12.28 22.93 -16.58
C GLN A 84 -13.03 24.24 -16.32
N ASN A 85 -12.81 24.87 -15.16
CA ASN A 85 -13.52 26.10 -14.80
C ASN A 85 -13.10 27.31 -15.64
N GLU A 86 -11.84 27.38 -16.05
CA GLU A 86 -11.26 28.54 -16.76
C GLU A 86 -11.46 28.45 -18.28
N HIS A 87 -11.51 27.24 -18.87
CA HIS A 87 -11.55 27.07 -20.32
C HIS A 87 -12.83 26.44 -20.86
N ILE A 88 -13.65 25.79 -20.02
CA ILE A 88 -14.88 25.15 -20.47
C ILE A 88 -16.08 26.01 -20.11
N VAL A 89 -16.42 26.95 -21.00
CA VAL A 89 -17.71 27.64 -20.95
C VAL A 89 -18.75 26.76 -21.64
N TYR A 90 -19.64 26.14 -20.87
CA TYR A 90 -20.77 25.42 -21.46
C TYR A 90 -21.78 26.42 -22.04
N PRO A 91 -22.15 26.30 -23.33
CA PRO A 91 -23.22 27.10 -23.90
C PRO A 91 -24.50 27.00 -23.06
N THR A 92 -25.14 28.13 -22.79
CA THR A 92 -26.46 28.12 -22.15
C THR A 92 -27.50 27.73 -23.19
N CYS A 93 -28.35 26.74 -22.88
CA CYS A 93 -29.45 26.40 -23.77
C CYS A 93 -30.40 27.60 -23.92
N PRO A 94 -30.69 28.10 -25.13
CA PRO A 94 -31.57 29.26 -25.32
C PRO A 94 -33.02 28.96 -24.93
N SER A 95 -33.45 27.69 -24.97
CA SER A 95 -34.82 27.29 -24.68
C SER A 95 -35.11 27.14 -23.17
N CYS A 96 -34.24 26.49 -22.40
CA CYS A 96 -34.49 26.20 -20.98
C CYS A 96 -33.52 26.89 -20.01
N LYS A 97 -32.63 27.74 -20.53
CA LYS A 97 -31.60 28.51 -19.79
C LYS A 97 -30.65 27.67 -18.92
N ASN A 98 -30.58 26.36 -19.16
CA ASN A 98 -29.69 25.48 -18.42
C ASN A 98 -28.25 25.61 -18.97
N SER A 99 -27.28 25.80 -18.08
CA SER A 99 -25.84 25.75 -18.36
C SER A 99 -25.28 24.39 -17.92
N GLY A 100 -24.48 23.75 -18.76
CA GLY A 100 -23.90 22.42 -18.51
C GLY A 100 -24.68 21.25 -19.11
N ASN A 101 -23.95 20.17 -19.44
CA ASN A 101 -24.40 18.93 -20.08
C ASN A 101 -24.92 19.10 -21.52
N ILE A 102 -24.01 19.47 -22.41
CA ILE A 102 -24.25 19.49 -23.84
C ILE A 102 -23.52 18.31 -24.46
N PHE A 103 -24.25 17.42 -25.11
CA PHE A 103 -23.68 16.26 -25.78
C PHE A 103 -23.64 16.51 -27.29
N VAL A 104 -22.61 15.96 -27.93
CA VAL A 104 -22.48 15.92 -29.39
C VAL A 104 -23.02 14.57 -29.85
N PHE A 105 -24.18 14.54 -30.51
CA PHE A 105 -24.65 13.36 -31.23
C PHE A 105 -24.07 13.39 -32.64
N GLN A 106 -23.50 12.30 -33.10
CA GLN A 106 -22.99 12.25 -34.46
C GLN A 106 -24.11 11.90 -35.43
N ALA A 107 -24.45 12.83 -36.32
CA ALA A 107 -25.36 12.54 -37.42
C ALA A 107 -24.57 11.88 -38.56
N VAL A 108 -25.00 10.68 -38.96
CA VAL A 108 -24.53 10.05 -40.19
C VAL A 108 -25.27 10.73 -41.34
N THR A 109 -24.60 11.57 -42.13
CA THR A 109 -25.14 12.04 -43.42
C THR A 109 -25.05 10.85 -44.39
N THR A 110 -26.10 10.34 -45.02
CA THR A 110 -27.04 11.03 -45.93
C THR A 110 -28.28 10.13 -46.20
N GLU A 111 -29.45 10.75 -46.40
CA GLU A 111 -30.63 10.19 -47.11
C GLU A 111 -31.25 8.87 -46.63
N THR A 112 -31.25 8.59 -45.33
CA THR A 112 -32.19 7.59 -44.79
C THR A 112 -33.00 8.24 -43.69
N THR A 113 -34.30 8.35 -43.95
CA THR A 113 -35.35 8.57 -42.96
C THR A 113 -34.98 7.81 -41.68
N ILE A 114 -34.99 8.51 -40.54
CA ILE A 114 -34.79 7.93 -39.21
C ILE A 114 -36.01 7.03 -38.94
N ASN A 115 -36.04 5.87 -39.58
CA ASN A 115 -36.86 4.74 -39.19
C ASN A 115 -35.98 3.89 -38.27
N GLU A 116 -36.56 3.53 -37.14
CA GLU A 116 -35.96 2.79 -36.03
C GLU A 116 -35.24 1.51 -36.49
N HIS A 117 -33.98 1.59 -36.90
CA HIS A 117 -33.16 0.41 -37.10
C HIS A 117 -31.68 0.66 -36.78
N GLN A 118 -31.24 -0.11 -35.78
CA GLN A 118 -29.87 -0.51 -35.47
C GLN A 118 -28.86 0.63 -35.23
N LEU A 119 -28.70 0.96 -33.94
CA LEU A 119 -27.49 1.60 -33.42
C LEU A 119 -26.29 0.68 -33.74
N SER A 120 -25.58 0.96 -34.83
CA SER A 120 -24.33 0.28 -35.15
C SER A 120 -23.27 0.63 -34.10
N GLU A 121 -22.49 -0.35 -33.64
CA GLU A 121 -21.39 -0.17 -32.67
C GLU A 121 -20.22 0.67 -33.23
N ASN A 122 -20.22 0.95 -34.54
CA ASN A 122 -19.22 1.80 -35.19
C ASN A 122 -19.73 3.23 -35.30
N ILE A 123 -19.47 4.04 -34.27
CA ILE A 123 -19.66 5.49 -34.35
C ILE A 123 -18.58 6.04 -35.29
N PRO A 124 -18.94 6.66 -36.43
CA PRO A 124 -17.94 7.18 -37.37
C PRO A 124 -17.00 8.17 -36.67
N THR A 125 -15.71 8.25 -37.01
CA THR A 125 -14.79 9.20 -36.32
C THR A 125 -14.78 10.59 -36.93
N THR A 126 -15.46 10.77 -38.05
CA THR A 126 -15.53 12.03 -38.83
C THR A 126 -16.98 12.31 -39.26
N GLY A 127 -17.43 13.56 -39.16
CA GLY A 127 -18.77 13.98 -39.58
C GLY A 127 -19.30 15.21 -38.84
N THR A 128 -20.52 15.63 -39.20
CA THR A 128 -21.24 16.73 -38.53
C THR A 128 -21.95 16.20 -37.28
N GLY A 129 -21.50 16.66 -36.11
CA GLY A 129 -22.19 16.42 -34.85
C GLY A 129 -23.29 17.44 -34.60
N ILE A 130 -24.46 17.00 -34.16
CA ILE A 130 -25.52 17.86 -33.63
C ILE A 130 -25.31 18.01 -32.13
N VAL A 131 -25.32 19.25 -31.68
CA VAL A 131 -25.11 19.64 -30.29
C VAL A 131 -26.48 19.95 -29.68
N TYR A 132 -26.94 19.21 -28.67
CA TYR A 132 -28.28 19.40 -28.09
C TYR A 132 -28.28 19.47 -26.56
N CYS A 133 -29.30 20.12 -26.01
CA CYS A 133 -29.54 20.23 -24.57
C CYS A 133 -30.17 18.94 -24.03
N ILE A 134 -29.54 18.27 -23.06
CA ILE A 134 -30.13 17.05 -22.48
C ILE A 134 -31.44 17.30 -21.73
N LYS A 135 -31.61 18.50 -21.16
CA LYS A 135 -32.77 18.82 -20.31
C LYS A 135 -34.06 19.01 -21.11
N CYS A 136 -33.98 19.60 -22.30
CA CYS A 136 -35.16 19.90 -23.11
C CYS A 136 -35.10 19.37 -24.54
N GLY A 137 -34.04 18.63 -24.91
CA GLY A 137 -33.85 18.09 -26.26
C GLY A 137 -33.56 19.14 -27.34
N HIS A 138 -33.47 20.43 -27.00
CA HIS A 138 -33.30 21.50 -27.98
C HIS A 138 -31.90 21.49 -28.61
N ILE A 139 -31.83 21.61 -29.93
CA ILE A 139 -30.57 21.70 -30.67
C ILE A 139 -29.95 23.09 -30.43
N ILE A 140 -28.72 23.12 -29.92
CA ILE A 140 -27.98 24.33 -29.59
C ILE A 140 -26.97 24.69 -30.70
N GLY A 141 -26.54 23.71 -31.51
CA GLY A 141 -25.63 23.96 -32.62
C GLY A 141 -25.22 22.71 -33.38
N THR A 142 -24.22 22.87 -34.25
CA THR A 142 -23.52 21.77 -34.93
C THR A 142 -22.02 21.92 -34.73
N THR A 143 -21.28 20.82 -34.77
CA THR A 143 -19.81 20.79 -34.72
C THR A 143 -19.29 19.92 -35.84
N ILE A 144 -18.14 20.27 -36.41
CA ILE A 144 -17.48 19.47 -37.43
C ILE A 144 -16.32 18.76 -36.77
N ARG A 145 -16.32 17.43 -36.82
CA ARG A 145 -15.22 16.63 -36.27
C ARG A 145 -14.32 16.18 -37.41
N GLU A 146 -13.14 16.79 -37.49
CA GLU A 146 -12.08 16.37 -38.40
C GLU A 146 -11.31 15.18 -37.83
N LYS A 147 -10.74 14.36 -38.72
CA LYS A 147 -9.92 13.21 -38.32
C LYS A 147 -8.67 13.76 -37.61
N GLN A 148 -8.54 13.48 -36.32
CA GLN A 148 -7.31 13.83 -35.60
C GLN A 148 -6.15 13.04 -36.23
N LYS A 149 -5.12 13.77 -36.71
CA LYS A 149 -3.87 13.19 -37.23
C LYS A 149 -3.04 12.58 -36.12
#